data_AF-A0A2E0X2U9-F1
#
_entry.id   AF-A0A2E0X2U9-F1
#
_cell.length_a   1.000
_cell.length_b   1.000
_cell.length_c   1.000
_cell.angle_alpha   90.00
_cell.angle_beta   90.00
_cell.angle_gamma   90.00
#
_symmetry.space_group_name_H-M   'P 1'
#
loop_
_entity.id
_entity.type
_entity.pdbx_description
1 polymer ?
#
loop_
_entity_poly.entity_id
_entity_poly.type
_entity_poly.pdbx_seq_one_letter_code
_entity_poly.pdbx_strand_id
1 'polypeptide(L)'
;MKHLTLVVAWTLYCIVPSARASLDTLGPNGINATGLTLPDVGLTPLTGDGITVGQIEDSRPGKFGFDANANANQFVDPTVVYDQYGDPPDVDTHVSDHATEVASVIVSTDATDSNSNGDAPLGVAPNANLRAAPYVTAGVDPGYRDVLLTTQFLSTLFGPTSTSRTRVINHSWLKEQSPIGPLDGTTLLTLGMDWLSRKHDVLNIVAGPQGESATPIPSDHYNGITVAYSQKKDGVFRQYGELNDPFSDASGLRTSIDILAPGFEVELATLADGEVTKTGTSFAAPQVTGTVALLQEYADFRIAEGALNSWLLTDGRRHEVIKAVILNSADKIQDTGNGKYLGMDRTVLKQDGTSTWLDSSAYSNQNIVFDEELGAGHLNALRALAQFAPGQYASSDTADRPQIAWDKGFTRDDGQINRYRMGEIAEGVFISVTLTWDRVVNFFNDFDEQDVYDNQFDSFTSPGATNLDLYLLPQGSTSKDDAIWASNATDGTVEHMFFEIPSTGDYEFWVYQEGAKVIPDDVPVSQHLSYNQQYGVAWWTASALTLTSDFDGDGDVDAMDLSQWQGDYGLNGDSDANGDGLTTGADFLAWQREFGMSNTSSTALGVPEPPGHVLSVIALVAASVVAVRRI
;
A
#
# COMPACT_ATOMS: atom_id res chain seq x y z
N MET A 1 -8.98 -48.12 -58.97
CA MET A 1 -7.73 -48.21 -58.19
C MET A 1 -7.03 -46.86 -58.21
N LYS A 2 -7.27 -46.03 -57.20
CA LYS A 2 -6.47 -44.85 -56.88
C LYS A 2 -6.46 -44.74 -55.35
N HIS A 3 -5.27 -44.85 -54.79
CA HIS A 3 -4.98 -44.76 -53.36
C HIS A 3 -5.25 -43.35 -52.87
N LEU A 4 -6.00 -43.22 -51.77
CA LEU A 4 -6.12 -41.97 -51.02
C LEU A 4 -5.10 -42.02 -49.89
N THR A 5 -4.04 -41.23 -50.03
CA THR A 5 -2.94 -41.10 -49.07
C THR A 5 -3.42 -40.24 -47.89
N LEU A 6 -3.42 -40.80 -46.69
CA LEU A 6 -3.69 -40.07 -45.44
C LEU A 6 -2.45 -39.22 -45.12
N VAL A 7 -2.57 -37.89 -45.19
CA VAL A 7 -1.52 -36.96 -44.72
C VAL A 7 -1.79 -36.70 -43.24
N VAL A 8 -0.96 -37.27 -42.37
CA VAL A 8 -0.93 -36.95 -40.94
C VAL A 8 -0.12 -35.66 -40.79
N ALA A 9 -0.82 -34.54 -40.54
CA ALA A 9 -0.19 -33.28 -40.19
C ALA A 9 0.30 -33.36 -38.74
N TRP A 10 1.62 -33.35 -38.55
CA TRP A 10 2.23 -33.14 -37.26
C TRP A 10 2.17 -31.65 -36.95
N THR A 11 1.26 -31.24 -36.07
CA THR A 11 1.27 -29.89 -35.49
C THR A 11 2.47 -29.82 -34.54
N LEU A 12 3.54 -29.18 -35.00
CA LEU A 12 4.69 -28.82 -34.18
C LEU A 12 4.19 -27.76 -33.18
N TYR A 13 4.05 -28.13 -31.90
CA TYR A 13 3.87 -27.17 -30.83
C TYR A 13 5.18 -26.40 -30.72
N CYS A 14 5.26 -25.23 -31.36
CA CYS A 14 6.29 -24.26 -31.02
C CYS A 14 6.00 -23.84 -29.58
N ILE A 15 6.74 -24.41 -28.63
CA ILE A 15 6.91 -23.81 -27.31
C ILE A 15 7.63 -22.50 -27.58
N VAL A 16 6.87 -21.42 -27.73
CA VAL A 16 7.42 -20.08 -27.59
C VAL A 16 7.89 -20.03 -26.14
N PRO A 17 9.18 -19.81 -25.86
CA PRO A 17 9.58 -19.49 -24.49
C PRO A 17 8.79 -18.26 -24.10
N SER A 18 7.85 -18.41 -23.19
CA SER A 18 7.22 -17.27 -22.52
C SER A 18 8.38 -16.47 -21.93
N ALA A 19 8.58 -15.23 -22.40
CA ALA A 19 9.44 -14.31 -21.69
C ALA A 19 8.95 -14.27 -20.25
N ARG A 20 9.75 -14.78 -19.32
CA ARG A 20 9.47 -14.67 -17.89
C ARG A 20 9.80 -13.23 -17.56
N ALA A 21 8.81 -12.35 -17.66
CA ALA A 21 8.87 -11.05 -17.02
C ALA A 21 9.20 -11.26 -15.53
N SER A 22 9.80 -10.26 -14.86
CA SER A 22 10.07 -10.34 -13.42
C SER A 22 8.79 -10.71 -12.67
N LEU A 23 8.73 -11.91 -12.13
CA LEU A 23 7.55 -12.41 -11.40
C LEU A 23 7.82 -12.50 -9.92
N ASP A 24 9.08 -12.40 -9.51
CA ASP A 24 9.44 -12.69 -8.13
C ASP A 24 9.00 -11.56 -7.20
N THR A 25 9.40 -10.33 -7.49
CA THR A 25 8.94 -9.12 -6.78
C THR A 25 7.66 -8.53 -7.38
N LEU A 26 7.47 -8.56 -8.70
CA LEU A 26 6.29 -7.93 -9.33
C LEU A 26 5.06 -8.85 -9.45
N GLY A 27 5.24 -10.16 -9.29
CA GLY A 27 4.16 -11.13 -9.42
C GLY A 27 3.37 -11.34 -8.12
N PRO A 28 2.49 -12.35 -8.08
CA PRO A 28 1.64 -12.64 -6.91
C PRO A 28 2.41 -12.95 -5.62
N ASN A 29 3.65 -13.40 -5.74
CA ASN A 29 4.52 -13.69 -4.59
C ASN A 29 5.19 -12.43 -4.01
N GLY A 30 5.15 -11.30 -4.72
CA GLY A 30 5.69 -10.01 -4.29
C GLY A 30 4.60 -8.95 -4.19
N ILE A 31 4.58 -7.93 -5.04
CA ILE A 31 3.64 -6.81 -4.94
C ILE A 31 2.44 -6.92 -5.89
N ASN A 32 2.35 -7.96 -6.72
CA ASN A 32 1.24 -8.17 -7.65
C ASN A 32 0.96 -6.96 -8.59
N ALA A 33 2.03 -6.37 -9.14
CA ALA A 33 1.97 -5.26 -10.08
C ALA A 33 1.94 -5.70 -11.56
N THR A 34 2.24 -6.97 -11.83
CA THR A 34 2.26 -7.51 -13.20
C THR A 34 0.85 -7.60 -13.78
N GLY A 35 0.66 -7.06 -14.99
CA GLY A 35 -0.59 -7.24 -15.74
C GLY A 35 -1.76 -6.35 -15.29
N LEU A 36 -1.50 -5.32 -14.48
CA LEU A 36 -2.49 -4.30 -14.17
C LEU A 36 -2.85 -3.52 -15.45
N THR A 37 -4.14 -3.23 -15.63
CA THR A 37 -4.64 -2.62 -16.88
C THR A 37 -5.71 -1.57 -16.61
N LEU A 38 -5.88 -0.67 -17.57
CA LEU A 38 -7.00 0.27 -17.63
C LEU A 38 -8.30 -0.46 -18.07
N PRO A 39 -9.45 -0.18 -17.43
CA PRO A 39 -10.69 -0.94 -17.61
C PRO A 39 -11.34 -0.77 -18.99
N ASP A 40 -11.21 0.41 -19.63
CA ASP A 40 -12.06 0.78 -20.78
C ASP A 40 -11.31 0.97 -22.11
N VAL A 41 -9.97 0.94 -22.10
CA VAL A 41 -9.12 1.02 -23.31
C VAL A 41 -8.39 -0.30 -23.55
N GLY A 42 -9.14 -1.33 -23.94
CA GLY A 42 -8.59 -2.55 -24.53
C GLY A 42 -7.54 -3.29 -23.67
N LEU A 43 -7.65 -3.22 -22.34
CA LEU A 43 -6.67 -3.78 -21.40
C LEU A 43 -5.26 -3.19 -21.59
N THR A 44 -5.17 -1.88 -21.85
CA THR A 44 -3.88 -1.16 -21.90
C THR A 44 -3.15 -1.34 -20.57
N PRO A 45 -1.91 -1.85 -20.55
CA PRO A 45 -1.15 -2.04 -19.33
C PRO A 45 -0.87 -0.72 -18.62
N LEU A 46 -1.03 -0.70 -17.30
CA LEU A 46 -0.48 0.37 -16.46
C LEU A 46 1.04 0.19 -16.41
N THR A 47 1.77 1.26 -16.72
CA THR A 47 3.24 1.27 -16.82
C THR A 47 3.86 2.53 -16.22
N GLY A 48 3.07 3.42 -15.62
CA GLY A 48 3.46 4.74 -15.14
C GLY A 48 3.48 5.81 -16.23
N ASP A 49 2.93 5.53 -17.42
CA ASP A 49 3.02 6.45 -18.55
C ASP A 49 2.44 7.84 -18.22
N GLY A 50 3.14 8.88 -18.67
CA GLY A 50 2.78 10.28 -18.41
C GLY A 50 2.97 10.77 -16.95
N ILE A 51 3.30 9.89 -16.01
CA ILE A 51 3.52 10.26 -14.60
C ILE A 51 4.98 10.63 -14.37
N THR A 52 5.20 11.73 -13.65
CA THR A 52 6.56 12.16 -13.26
C THR A 52 6.87 11.67 -11.85
N VAL A 53 8.00 10.97 -11.73
CA VAL A 53 8.52 10.43 -10.47
C VAL A 53 9.91 10.98 -10.22
N GLY A 54 10.19 11.35 -8.97
CA GLY A 54 11.50 11.82 -8.54
C GLY A 54 12.32 10.68 -7.91
N GLN A 55 13.62 10.76 -8.04
CA GLN A 55 14.56 9.97 -7.24
C GLN A 55 15.66 10.88 -6.72
N ILE A 56 15.93 10.76 -5.43
CA ILE A 56 17.00 11.47 -4.75
C ILE A 56 17.85 10.45 -4.03
N GLU A 57 19.14 10.42 -4.34
CA GLU A 57 20.17 9.61 -3.66
C GLU A 57 21.40 10.50 -3.41
N ASP A 58 22.45 9.98 -2.77
CA ASP A 58 23.74 10.70 -2.61
C ASP A 58 24.49 10.90 -3.95
N SER A 59 23.98 10.26 -5.00
CA SER A 59 24.48 10.15 -6.36
C SER A 59 23.29 10.05 -7.32
N ARG A 60 23.54 9.98 -8.63
CA ARG A 60 22.51 9.85 -9.67
C ARG A 60 22.66 8.54 -10.45
N PRO A 61 21.56 8.00 -11.00
CA PRO A 61 21.66 6.93 -11.98
C PRO A 61 22.40 7.40 -13.24
N GLY A 62 23.00 6.45 -13.94
CA GLY A 62 23.55 6.68 -15.28
C GLY A 62 22.44 6.96 -16.29
N LYS A 63 22.69 7.83 -17.27
CA LYS A 63 21.76 8.10 -18.37
C LYS A 63 22.31 7.59 -19.70
N PHE A 64 21.64 6.59 -20.28
CA PHE A 64 22.04 6.00 -21.55
C PHE A 64 22.06 7.03 -22.69
N GLY A 65 23.11 6.97 -23.53
CA GLY A 65 23.32 7.92 -24.62
C GLY A 65 23.78 9.32 -24.19
N PHE A 66 23.86 9.60 -22.88
CA PHE A 66 24.47 10.80 -22.32
C PHE A 66 25.80 10.49 -21.62
N ASP A 67 25.77 9.55 -20.68
CA ASP A 67 26.96 9.04 -19.99
C ASP A 67 27.68 7.97 -20.82
N ALA A 68 28.94 7.67 -20.47
CA ALA A 68 29.67 6.58 -21.09
C ALA A 68 28.98 5.23 -20.83
N ASN A 69 29.07 4.27 -21.75
CA ASN A 69 28.44 2.96 -21.59
C ASN A 69 28.83 2.23 -20.29
N ALA A 70 30.02 2.48 -19.75
CA ALA A 70 30.46 1.89 -18.47
C ALA A 70 29.72 2.50 -17.26
N ASN A 71 29.09 3.66 -17.43
CA ASN A 71 28.37 4.46 -16.45
C ASN A 71 26.90 4.64 -16.84
N ALA A 72 26.34 3.74 -17.64
CA ALA A 72 24.92 3.73 -17.97
C ALA A 72 24.43 2.30 -18.13
N ASN A 73 23.11 2.12 -18.05
CA ASN A 73 22.42 0.89 -18.41
C ASN A 73 21.36 1.24 -19.47
N GLN A 74 21.31 0.49 -20.57
CA GLN A 74 20.41 0.78 -21.69
C GLN A 74 18.93 0.53 -21.38
N PHE A 75 18.63 -0.26 -20.34
CA PHE A 75 17.29 -0.57 -19.90
C PHE A 75 16.80 0.30 -18.73
N VAL A 76 17.73 0.99 -18.05
CA VAL A 76 17.45 1.98 -17.00
C VAL A 76 17.78 3.37 -17.54
N ASP A 77 16.84 3.98 -18.25
CA ASP A 77 17.01 5.31 -18.84
C ASP A 77 16.16 6.36 -18.12
N PRO A 78 16.68 7.03 -17.06
CA PRO A 78 15.99 8.14 -16.43
C PRO A 78 15.69 9.23 -17.47
N THR A 79 14.46 9.75 -17.53
CA THR A 79 14.06 10.76 -18.51
C THR A 79 14.96 11.99 -18.46
N VAL A 80 15.26 12.47 -17.25
CA VAL A 80 16.23 13.55 -17.01
C VAL A 80 17.07 13.23 -15.78
N VAL A 81 18.36 13.52 -15.87
CA VAL A 81 19.28 13.53 -14.73
C VAL A 81 19.78 14.95 -14.48
N TYR A 82 20.11 15.25 -13.24
CA TYR A 82 20.61 16.55 -12.80
C TYR A 82 21.87 16.37 -11.97
N ASP A 83 22.63 17.45 -11.83
CA ASP A 83 23.60 17.62 -10.74
C ASP A 83 22.92 18.35 -9.56
N GLN A 84 23.73 18.83 -8.60
CA GLN A 84 23.26 19.44 -7.35
C GLN A 84 22.24 20.57 -7.61
N TYR A 85 21.13 20.59 -6.85
CA TYR A 85 20.09 21.64 -6.93
C TYR A 85 19.41 21.82 -8.29
N GLY A 86 19.44 20.81 -9.15
CA GLY A 86 18.86 20.92 -10.49
C GLY A 86 19.78 21.57 -11.52
N ASP A 87 21.07 21.71 -11.19
CA ASP A 87 22.09 22.11 -12.14
C ASP A 87 22.13 21.15 -13.33
N PRO A 88 22.48 21.64 -14.54
CA PRO A 88 22.66 20.79 -15.70
C PRO A 88 23.67 19.67 -15.38
N PRO A 89 23.38 18.42 -15.76
CA PRO A 89 24.28 17.31 -15.48
C PRO A 89 25.56 17.44 -16.30
N ASP A 90 26.70 17.14 -15.68
CA ASP A 90 27.94 16.83 -16.38
C ASP A 90 28.02 15.33 -16.73
N VAL A 91 28.76 15.01 -17.79
CA VAL A 91 28.96 13.63 -18.24
C VAL A 91 29.77 12.86 -17.21
N ASP A 92 29.31 11.66 -16.84
CA ASP A 92 29.96 10.73 -15.93
C ASP A 92 30.18 11.27 -14.50
N THR A 93 29.52 12.37 -14.10
CA THR A 93 29.64 12.96 -12.75
C THR A 93 28.57 12.42 -11.80
N HIS A 94 28.98 12.15 -10.56
CA HIS A 94 28.11 11.65 -9.49
C HIS A 94 27.29 10.40 -9.87
N VAL A 95 27.76 9.59 -10.82
CA VAL A 95 27.08 8.35 -11.23
C VAL A 95 27.46 7.21 -10.29
N SER A 96 26.47 6.41 -9.86
CA SER A 96 26.73 5.23 -9.03
C SER A 96 25.87 4.02 -9.43
N ASP A 97 26.35 2.83 -9.07
CA ASP A 97 25.57 1.60 -9.17
C ASP A 97 24.34 1.65 -8.28
N HIS A 98 24.46 2.09 -7.02
CA HIS A 98 23.34 2.10 -6.07
C HIS A 98 22.18 2.98 -6.58
N ALA A 99 22.45 4.18 -7.08
CA ALA A 99 21.40 5.03 -7.65
C ALA A 99 20.78 4.41 -8.92
N THR A 100 21.56 3.69 -9.74
CA THR A 100 21.06 2.97 -10.91
C THR A 100 20.21 1.76 -10.53
N GLU A 101 20.62 1.01 -9.50
CA GLU A 101 19.89 -0.12 -8.93
C GLU A 101 18.54 0.33 -8.38
N VAL A 102 18.50 1.43 -7.62
CA VAL A 102 17.23 2.02 -7.13
C VAL A 102 16.34 2.46 -8.30
N ALA A 103 16.91 3.14 -9.30
CA ALA A 103 16.17 3.54 -10.50
C ALA A 103 15.60 2.34 -11.24
N SER A 104 16.33 1.22 -11.28
CA SER A 104 15.91 0.02 -11.98
C SER A 104 14.61 -0.55 -11.44
N VAL A 105 14.42 -0.54 -10.11
CA VAL A 105 13.18 -1.01 -9.47
C VAL A 105 11.97 -0.18 -9.89
N ILE A 106 12.17 1.10 -10.22
CA ILE A 106 11.09 2.00 -10.66
C ILE A 106 10.85 1.83 -12.16
N VAL A 107 11.87 2.06 -13.00
CA VAL A 107 11.68 2.30 -14.45
C VAL A 107 12.42 1.34 -15.39
N SER A 108 13.08 0.31 -14.87
CA SER A 108 13.78 -0.62 -15.77
C SER A 108 12.83 -1.27 -16.77
N THR A 109 13.26 -1.33 -18.02
CA THR A 109 12.59 -2.06 -19.11
C THR A 109 13.21 -3.42 -19.36
N ASP A 110 14.19 -3.82 -18.53
CA ASP A 110 14.93 -5.05 -18.71
C ASP A 110 14.05 -6.26 -18.35
N ALA A 111 13.73 -7.04 -19.36
CA ALA A 111 13.01 -8.31 -19.20
C ALA A 111 13.94 -9.51 -19.48
N THR A 112 15.25 -9.29 -19.46
CA THR A 112 16.27 -10.31 -19.65
C THR A 112 16.79 -10.81 -18.30
N ASP A 113 17.18 -12.08 -18.28
CA ASP A 113 17.77 -12.78 -17.14
C ASP A 113 19.20 -13.15 -17.56
N SER A 114 20.05 -12.12 -17.65
CA SER A 114 21.41 -12.25 -18.18
C SER A 114 22.32 -13.02 -17.24
N ASN A 115 22.05 -12.97 -15.93
CA ASN A 115 22.77 -13.74 -14.92
C ASN A 115 22.23 -15.18 -14.72
N SER A 116 21.11 -15.53 -15.38
CA SER A 116 20.48 -16.86 -15.37
C SER A 116 20.04 -17.33 -13.98
N ASN A 117 19.62 -16.41 -13.11
CA ASN A 117 19.11 -16.73 -11.77
C ASN A 117 17.60 -17.01 -11.75
N GLY A 118 16.91 -16.81 -12.88
CA GLY A 118 15.49 -17.10 -13.04
C GLY A 118 14.56 -15.90 -12.83
N ASP A 119 15.10 -14.70 -12.65
CA ASP A 119 14.38 -13.42 -12.55
C ASP A 119 15.00 -12.37 -13.49
N ALA A 120 14.27 -11.31 -13.78
CA ALA A 120 14.74 -10.18 -14.58
C ALA A 120 14.56 -8.89 -13.78
N PRO A 121 15.42 -7.86 -13.93
CA PRO A 121 15.27 -6.62 -13.18
C PRO A 121 14.27 -5.68 -13.85
N LEU A 122 13.03 -6.12 -14.07
CA LEU A 122 11.97 -5.30 -14.62
C LEU A 122 11.45 -4.31 -13.56
N GLY A 123 11.27 -3.05 -13.93
CA GLY A 123 10.74 -2.02 -13.03
C GLY A 123 9.23 -2.13 -12.84
N VAL A 124 8.72 -1.59 -11.72
CA VAL A 124 7.29 -1.53 -11.43
C VAL A 124 6.53 -0.64 -12.42
N ALA A 125 7.13 0.49 -12.80
CA ALA A 125 6.55 1.53 -13.65
C ALA A 125 7.51 1.92 -14.79
N PRO A 126 7.76 1.00 -15.76
CA PRO A 126 8.81 1.13 -16.77
C PRO A 126 8.68 2.34 -17.71
N ASN A 127 7.49 2.95 -17.81
CA ASN A 127 7.23 4.13 -18.65
C ASN A 127 7.05 5.42 -17.83
N ALA A 128 7.30 5.38 -16.51
CA ALA A 128 7.29 6.59 -15.71
C ALA A 128 8.40 7.56 -16.12
N ASN A 129 8.11 8.86 -16.08
CA ASN A 129 9.07 9.90 -16.38
C ASN A 129 9.98 10.12 -15.15
N LEU A 130 11.01 9.27 -15.01
CA LEU A 130 11.96 9.35 -13.90
C LEU A 130 12.87 10.58 -14.05
N ARG A 131 12.89 11.40 -13.00
CA ARG A 131 13.76 12.56 -12.86
C ARG A 131 14.64 12.36 -11.64
N ALA A 132 15.96 12.24 -11.84
CA ALA A 132 16.88 11.90 -10.77
C ALA A 132 17.89 13.02 -10.49
N ALA A 133 18.07 13.37 -9.22
CA ALA A 133 19.00 14.41 -8.79
C ALA A 133 19.74 13.98 -7.51
N PRO A 134 21.06 14.17 -7.42
CA PRO A 134 21.84 13.79 -6.24
C PRO A 134 21.80 14.88 -5.17
N TYR A 135 21.81 14.49 -3.89
CA TYR A 135 22.28 15.37 -2.82
C TYR A 135 23.78 15.09 -2.57
N VAL A 136 24.65 15.90 -3.19
CA VAL A 136 26.10 15.63 -3.25
C VAL A 136 26.79 15.68 -1.87
N THR A 137 26.17 16.29 -0.84
CA THR A 137 26.77 16.42 0.49
C THR A 137 26.38 15.29 1.45
N ALA A 138 27.37 14.47 1.81
CA ALA A 138 27.22 13.36 2.75
C ALA A 138 26.96 13.78 4.22
N GLY A 139 27.43 14.95 4.66
CA GLY A 139 27.32 15.42 6.05
C GLY A 139 25.90 15.83 6.51
N VAL A 140 25.81 16.31 7.76
CA VAL A 140 24.57 16.84 8.36
C VAL A 140 24.31 18.28 7.92
N ASP A 141 25.31 19.15 8.00
CA ASP A 141 25.25 20.57 7.60
C ASP A 141 26.46 20.84 6.69
N PRO A 142 26.28 21.31 5.44
CA PRO A 142 25.03 21.70 4.77
C PRO A 142 24.17 20.55 4.25
N GLY A 143 24.48 19.28 4.54
CA GLY A 143 23.83 18.15 3.87
C GLY A 143 22.32 18.00 4.07
N TYR A 144 21.73 18.51 5.16
CA TYR A 144 20.26 18.61 5.29
C TYR A 144 19.68 19.64 4.34
N ARG A 145 20.30 20.81 4.26
CA ARG A 145 19.92 21.86 3.33
C ARG A 145 20.01 21.34 1.90
N ASP A 146 21.04 20.55 1.61
CA ASP A 146 21.25 20.06 0.26
C ASP A 146 20.15 19.11 -0.22
N VAL A 147 19.77 18.20 0.66
CA VAL A 147 18.64 17.32 0.42
C VAL A 147 17.37 18.15 0.22
N LEU A 148 17.08 19.09 1.11
CA LEU A 148 15.84 19.89 1.04
C LEU A 148 15.76 20.72 -0.25
N LEU A 149 16.86 21.33 -0.68
CA LEU A 149 16.93 22.06 -1.95
C LEU A 149 16.70 21.13 -3.15
N THR A 150 17.27 19.92 -3.11
CA THR A 150 17.10 18.93 -4.17
C THR A 150 15.67 18.38 -4.21
N THR A 151 15.08 18.10 -3.04
CA THR A 151 13.67 17.70 -2.91
C THR A 151 12.75 18.81 -3.38
N GLN A 152 13.00 20.06 -2.99
CA GLN A 152 12.22 21.21 -3.45
C GLN A 152 12.28 21.34 -4.97
N PHE A 153 13.48 21.26 -5.55
CA PHE A 153 13.66 21.29 -6.99
C PHE A 153 12.80 20.23 -7.68
N LEU A 154 12.96 18.94 -7.34
CA LEU A 154 12.18 17.87 -7.96
C LEU A 154 10.67 18.01 -7.72
N SER A 155 10.26 18.53 -6.56
CA SER A 155 8.84 18.75 -6.21
C SER A 155 8.17 19.83 -7.09
N THR A 156 8.95 20.76 -7.64
CA THR A 156 8.44 21.84 -8.52
C THR A 156 8.40 21.46 -10.00
N LEU A 157 8.95 20.31 -10.38
CA LEU A 157 9.06 19.93 -11.78
C LEU A 157 7.71 19.55 -12.39
N PHE A 158 7.53 19.98 -13.63
CA PHE A 158 6.41 19.58 -14.47
C PHE A 158 6.80 18.38 -15.36
N GLY A 159 5.82 17.52 -15.59
CA GLY A 159 5.91 16.38 -16.50
C GLY A 159 5.77 16.79 -17.97
N PRO A 160 5.55 15.81 -18.86
CA PRO A 160 5.47 16.04 -20.31
C PRO A 160 4.24 16.89 -20.72
N THR A 161 3.25 17.04 -19.84
CA THR A 161 2.12 17.95 -20.01
C THR A 161 2.21 19.10 -19.01
N SER A 162 1.73 20.29 -19.39
CA SER A 162 1.77 21.49 -18.52
C SER A 162 0.96 21.37 -17.22
N THR A 163 0.24 20.26 -17.03
CA THR A 163 -0.57 19.94 -15.84
C THR A 163 -0.03 18.76 -15.04
N SER A 164 0.92 17.99 -15.59
CA SER A 164 1.61 16.91 -14.88
C SER A 164 2.69 17.53 -14.01
N ARG A 165 2.75 17.16 -12.74
CA ARG A 165 3.83 17.51 -11.81
C ARG A 165 4.42 16.25 -11.23
N THR A 166 5.57 16.34 -10.58
CA THR A 166 6.10 15.24 -9.76
C THR A 166 5.05 14.80 -8.73
N ARG A 167 4.67 13.52 -8.78
CA ARG A 167 3.65 12.94 -7.87
C ARG A 167 4.25 12.29 -6.64
N VAL A 168 5.44 11.74 -6.80
CA VAL A 168 6.11 10.93 -5.80
C VAL A 168 7.62 11.07 -5.95
N ILE A 169 8.35 11.07 -4.84
CA ILE A 169 9.82 11.11 -4.82
C ILE A 169 10.31 9.94 -3.95
N ASN A 170 11.23 9.16 -4.52
CA ASN A 170 11.92 8.10 -3.81
C ASN A 170 13.16 8.62 -3.09
N HIS A 171 13.34 8.18 -1.85
CA HIS A 171 14.49 8.44 -1.00
C HIS A 171 15.01 7.11 -0.43
N SER A 172 15.93 6.44 -1.14
CA SER A 172 16.50 5.16 -0.70
C SER A 172 17.73 5.34 0.20
N TRP A 173 17.71 6.38 1.03
CA TRP A 173 18.78 6.83 1.90
C TRP A 173 18.23 7.38 3.22
N LEU A 174 19.10 7.45 4.23
CA LEU A 174 18.85 8.08 5.52
C LEU A 174 20.08 8.90 5.93
N LYS A 175 19.88 9.88 6.83
CA LYS A 175 20.95 10.63 7.49
C LYS A 175 20.86 10.43 9.01
N GLU A 176 21.99 10.58 9.68
CA GLU A 176 22.04 10.55 11.15
C GLU A 176 21.65 11.92 11.71
N GLN A 177 20.74 11.94 12.67
CA GLN A 177 20.31 13.16 13.34
C GLN A 177 21.48 13.86 14.05
N SER A 178 21.54 15.19 13.97
CA SER A 178 22.49 16.00 14.72
C SER A 178 21.85 17.31 15.20
N PRO A 179 21.88 17.60 16.53
CA PRO A 179 22.40 16.73 17.57
C PRO A 179 21.56 15.45 17.72
N ILE A 180 22.20 14.33 18.07
CA ILE A 180 21.54 13.06 18.37
C ILE A 180 20.46 13.32 19.44
N GLY A 181 19.24 12.83 19.19
CA GLY A 181 18.08 13.08 20.03
C GLY A 181 16.91 12.17 19.67
N PRO A 182 15.73 12.39 20.29
CA PRO A 182 14.54 11.66 19.94
C PRO A 182 14.14 11.91 18.47
N LEU A 183 13.65 10.86 17.79
CA LEU A 183 13.05 10.92 16.46
C LEU A 183 11.63 11.50 16.54
N ASP A 184 11.51 12.75 16.96
CA ASP A 184 10.23 13.43 17.21
C ASP A 184 9.69 14.22 15.99
N GLY A 185 10.42 14.16 14.87
CA GLY A 185 10.11 14.84 13.63
C GLY A 185 10.31 16.35 13.69
N THR A 186 11.14 16.86 14.60
CA THR A 186 11.43 18.31 14.72
C THR A 186 12.73 18.75 14.08
N THR A 187 13.47 17.84 13.44
CA THR A 187 14.71 18.17 12.73
C THR A 187 14.44 19.08 11.52
N LEU A 188 15.44 19.87 11.12
CA LEU A 188 15.37 20.70 9.90
C LEU A 188 14.94 19.87 8.68
N LEU A 189 15.57 18.71 8.50
CA LEU A 189 15.30 17.82 7.38
C LEU A 189 13.86 17.30 7.43
N THR A 190 13.40 16.79 8.57
CA THR A 190 12.05 16.22 8.70
C THR A 190 10.96 17.28 8.53
N LEU A 191 11.12 18.46 9.15
CA LEU A 191 10.17 19.57 8.99
C LEU A 191 10.12 20.07 7.55
N GLY A 192 11.27 20.22 6.88
CA GLY A 192 11.34 20.65 5.50
C GLY A 192 10.69 19.64 4.55
N MET A 193 10.91 18.34 4.76
CA MET A 193 10.26 17.27 3.98
C MET A 193 8.73 17.31 4.10
N ASP A 194 8.21 17.43 5.34
CA ASP A 194 6.76 17.54 5.57
C ASP A 194 6.15 18.81 4.95
N TRP A 195 6.88 19.93 5.03
CA TRP A 195 6.48 21.17 4.37
C TRP A 195 6.41 21.01 2.85
N LEU A 196 7.41 20.38 2.23
CA LEU A 196 7.46 20.13 0.78
C LEU A 196 6.33 19.22 0.32
N SER A 197 6.02 18.14 1.05
CA SER A 197 4.88 17.26 0.75
C SER A 197 3.59 18.05 0.60
N ARG A 198 3.27 18.87 1.61
CA ARG A 198 2.05 19.66 1.66
C ARG A 198 2.04 20.78 0.62
N LYS A 199 3.18 21.47 0.44
CA LYS A 199 3.29 22.63 -0.45
C LYS A 199 3.16 22.24 -1.92
N HIS A 200 3.78 21.13 -2.31
CA HIS A 200 3.82 20.69 -3.69
C HIS A 200 2.85 19.55 -4.00
N ASP A 201 2.17 19.00 -2.99
CA ASP A 201 1.32 17.80 -3.09
C ASP A 201 2.08 16.68 -3.80
N VAL A 202 3.14 16.26 -3.12
CA VAL A 202 4.08 15.22 -3.52
C VAL A 202 4.20 14.22 -2.38
N LEU A 203 4.15 12.93 -2.71
CA LEU A 203 4.35 11.87 -1.72
C LEU A 203 5.84 11.54 -1.64
N ASN A 204 6.45 11.71 -0.47
CA ASN A 204 7.83 11.29 -0.23
C ASN A 204 7.84 9.84 0.28
N ILE A 205 8.55 8.96 -0.42
CA ILE A 205 8.73 7.55 -0.03
C ILE A 205 10.15 7.37 0.49
N VAL A 206 10.29 6.95 1.74
CA VAL A 206 11.57 6.88 2.44
C VAL A 206 11.89 5.43 2.77
N ALA A 207 13.13 5.01 2.50
CA ALA A 207 13.60 3.71 2.94
C ALA A 207 13.64 3.63 4.48
N GLY A 208 13.12 2.52 5.02
CA GLY A 208 13.10 2.27 6.45
C GLY A 208 14.51 2.07 7.03
N PRO A 209 14.68 2.34 8.34
CA PRO A 209 15.93 2.07 9.06
C PRO A 209 16.43 0.64 8.89
N GLN A 210 17.75 0.51 8.75
CA GLN A 210 18.46 -0.78 8.72
C GLN A 210 19.72 -0.71 9.58
N GLY A 211 20.05 -1.81 10.26
CA GLY A 211 21.26 -1.90 11.09
C GLY A 211 21.20 -1.06 12.37
N GLU A 212 22.36 -0.60 12.85
CA GLU A 212 22.49 0.11 14.15
C GLU A 212 22.69 1.64 13.97
N SER A 213 21.91 2.29 13.10
CA SER A 213 21.92 3.76 13.06
C SER A 213 21.11 4.29 14.25
N ALA A 214 21.73 5.04 15.16
CA ALA A 214 21.07 5.39 16.43
C ALA A 214 19.87 6.36 16.27
N THR A 215 19.85 7.17 15.20
CA THR A 215 18.83 8.21 14.96
C THR A 215 18.66 8.50 13.45
N PRO A 216 18.13 7.54 12.68
CA PRO A 216 17.89 7.70 11.24
C PRO A 216 16.78 8.74 10.99
N ILE A 217 17.05 9.69 10.11
CA ILE A 217 16.07 10.65 9.60
C ILE A 217 16.14 10.70 8.06
N PRO A 218 15.04 11.00 7.36
CA PRO A 218 13.75 11.48 7.86
C PRO A 218 12.71 10.37 8.07
N SER A 219 13.08 9.17 8.54
CA SER A 219 12.11 8.09 8.84
C SER A 219 11.10 8.44 9.96
N ASP A 220 11.26 9.61 10.59
CA ASP A 220 10.35 10.18 11.58
C ASP A 220 9.39 11.24 11.01
N HIS A 221 9.34 11.40 9.69
CA HIS A 221 8.41 12.30 8.98
C HIS A 221 6.94 11.94 9.20
N TYR A 222 6.05 12.90 9.00
CA TYR A 222 4.61 12.69 9.17
C TYR A 222 3.91 12.45 7.81
N ASN A 223 4.28 13.22 6.79
CA ASN A 223 3.49 13.34 5.57
C ASN A 223 3.90 12.33 4.46
N GLY A 224 5.01 11.60 4.63
CA GLY A 224 5.51 10.59 3.68
C GLY A 224 5.07 9.16 3.98
N ILE A 225 5.70 8.18 3.34
CA ILE A 225 5.61 6.75 3.67
C ILE A 225 7.02 6.20 3.89
N THR A 226 7.27 5.59 5.05
CA THR A 226 8.51 4.86 5.31
C THR A 226 8.32 3.37 5.06
N VAL A 227 9.26 2.76 4.34
CA VAL A 227 9.12 1.39 3.82
C VAL A 227 10.18 0.46 4.39
N ALA A 228 9.76 -0.50 5.21
CA ALA A 228 10.60 -1.62 5.60
C ALA A 228 10.63 -2.68 4.48
N TYR A 229 11.66 -3.52 4.46
CA TYR A 229 11.71 -4.60 3.48
C TYR A 229 11.16 -5.91 4.01
N SER A 230 10.50 -6.68 3.15
CA SER A 230 10.09 -8.05 3.42
C SER A 230 11.06 -9.05 2.76
N GLN A 231 11.09 -10.24 3.35
CA GLN A 231 11.77 -11.41 2.82
C GLN A 231 10.79 -12.56 2.56
N LYS A 232 11.25 -13.56 1.82
CA LYS A 232 10.42 -14.71 1.48
C LYS A 232 10.28 -15.66 2.66
N LYS A 233 9.05 -16.12 2.86
CA LYS A 233 8.72 -17.30 3.66
C LYS A 233 7.83 -18.20 2.83
N ASP A 234 8.26 -19.43 2.61
CA ASP A 234 7.58 -20.41 1.75
C ASP A 234 7.37 -19.92 0.31
N GLY A 235 8.35 -19.20 -0.23
CA GLY A 235 8.37 -18.71 -1.61
C GLY A 235 7.58 -17.41 -1.85
N VAL A 236 7.00 -16.81 -0.81
CA VAL A 236 6.23 -15.57 -0.89
C VAL A 236 6.90 -14.50 -0.02
N PHE A 237 7.05 -13.28 -0.53
CA PHE A 237 7.44 -12.11 0.27
C PHE A 237 6.34 -11.79 1.27
N ARG A 238 6.54 -12.25 2.50
CA ARG A 238 5.52 -12.14 3.56
C ARG A 238 6.07 -12.06 4.97
N GLN A 239 7.38 -12.09 5.14
CA GLN A 239 8.01 -12.00 6.46
C GLN A 239 8.80 -10.70 6.55
N TYR A 240 8.73 -10.02 7.69
CA TYR A 240 9.60 -8.90 8.00
C TYR A 240 11.08 -9.30 7.83
N GLY A 241 11.86 -8.44 7.16
CA GLY A 241 13.27 -8.70 6.87
C GLY A 241 14.18 -8.57 8.08
N GLU A 242 15.14 -9.50 8.22
CA GLU A 242 16.00 -9.61 9.42
C GLU A 242 16.97 -8.43 9.63
N LEU A 243 17.23 -7.61 8.61
CA LEU A 243 18.15 -6.46 8.67
C LEU A 243 17.44 -5.12 8.84
N ASN A 244 16.11 -5.09 8.84
CA ASN A 244 15.40 -3.88 9.24
C ASN A 244 15.68 -3.60 10.73
N ASP A 245 15.61 -2.34 11.12
CA ASP A 245 15.76 -1.91 12.51
C ASP A 245 14.41 -1.48 13.08
N PRO A 246 13.75 -2.31 13.92
CA PRO A 246 12.49 -1.95 14.56
C PRO A 246 12.67 -1.06 15.81
N PHE A 247 13.91 -0.78 16.25
CA PHE A 247 14.17 -0.09 17.52
C PHE A 247 14.40 1.40 17.35
N SER A 248 14.87 1.84 16.18
CA SER A 248 15.07 3.25 15.84
C SER A 248 13.75 3.91 15.43
N ASP A 249 12.79 3.86 16.34
CA ASP A 249 11.40 4.21 16.09
C ASP A 249 11.09 5.69 16.35
N ALA A 250 10.05 6.19 15.70
CA ALA A 250 9.55 7.53 15.94
C ALA A 250 9.15 7.70 17.41
N SER A 251 9.31 8.91 17.94
CA SER A 251 9.03 9.17 19.36
C SER A 251 7.53 9.09 19.66
N GLY A 252 7.21 8.53 20.82
CA GLY A 252 5.83 8.40 21.32
C GLY A 252 5.26 7.02 21.04
N LEU A 253 3.97 6.96 20.69
CA LEU A 253 3.31 5.74 20.21
C LEU A 253 3.29 5.64 18.67
N ARG A 254 4.01 6.56 18.00
CA ARG A 254 4.25 6.48 16.57
C ARG A 254 5.19 5.34 16.27
N THR A 255 4.94 4.68 15.14
CA THR A 255 5.93 3.86 14.50
C THR A 255 6.47 4.57 13.27
N SER A 256 7.72 4.29 12.93
CA SER A 256 8.46 4.82 11.79
C SER A 256 8.14 4.04 10.55
N ILE A 257 7.77 2.75 10.65
CA ILE A 257 7.43 1.91 9.50
C ILE A 257 5.94 2.01 9.18
N ASP A 258 5.63 2.40 7.94
CA ASP A 258 4.25 2.49 7.46
C ASP A 258 3.82 1.22 6.68
N ILE A 259 4.72 0.62 5.90
CA ILE A 259 4.40 -0.55 5.05
C ILE A 259 5.64 -1.40 4.72
N LEU A 260 5.41 -2.66 4.39
CA LEU A 260 6.43 -3.59 3.88
C LEU A 260 6.37 -3.73 2.35
N ALA A 261 7.52 -3.86 1.70
CA ALA A 261 7.63 -4.29 0.30
C ALA A 261 8.86 -5.21 0.11
N PRO A 262 8.92 -6.03 -0.96
CA PRO A 262 10.05 -6.92 -1.20
C PRO A 262 11.38 -6.16 -1.20
N GLY A 263 12.36 -6.65 -0.44
CA GLY A 263 13.71 -6.07 -0.48
C GLY A 263 14.79 -7.04 -0.05
N PHE A 264 14.49 -8.34 -0.01
CA PHE A 264 15.47 -9.41 0.19
C PHE A 264 15.75 -10.10 -1.14
N GLU A 265 17.03 -10.17 -1.53
CA GLU A 265 17.47 -10.79 -2.78
C GLU A 265 16.66 -10.31 -4.00
N VAL A 266 16.52 -8.99 -4.15
CA VAL A 266 15.87 -8.36 -5.29
C VAL A 266 16.85 -8.33 -6.46
N GLU A 267 16.36 -8.70 -7.64
CA GLU A 267 17.09 -8.60 -8.90
C GLU A 267 17.10 -7.16 -9.45
N LEU A 268 18.28 -6.64 -9.75
CA LEU A 268 18.52 -5.22 -10.04
C LEU A 268 19.42 -5.06 -11.26
N ALA A 269 19.15 -4.04 -12.06
CA ALA A 269 20.06 -3.62 -13.12
C ALA A 269 21.13 -2.66 -12.56
N THR A 270 22.38 -2.89 -12.94
CA THR A 270 23.54 -2.07 -12.54
C THR A 270 24.08 -1.28 -13.73
N LEU A 271 25.11 -0.47 -13.51
CA LEU A 271 25.85 0.17 -14.62
C LEU A 271 26.47 -0.89 -15.55
N ALA A 272 26.82 -0.45 -16.76
CA ALA A 272 27.44 -1.27 -17.80
C ALA A 272 26.59 -2.48 -18.25
N ASP A 273 25.27 -2.30 -18.29
CA ASP A 273 24.28 -3.35 -18.61
C ASP A 273 24.43 -4.61 -17.74
N GLY A 274 24.84 -4.42 -16.49
CA GLY A 274 24.99 -5.51 -15.52
C GLY A 274 23.70 -5.81 -14.75
N GLU A 275 23.71 -6.95 -14.07
CA GLU A 275 22.62 -7.45 -13.23
C GLU A 275 23.20 -7.93 -11.89
N VAL A 276 22.50 -7.66 -10.79
CA VAL A 276 22.89 -8.08 -9.45
C VAL A 276 21.68 -8.33 -8.56
N THR A 277 21.80 -9.30 -7.67
CA THR A 277 20.84 -9.54 -6.61
C THR A 277 21.30 -8.87 -5.30
N LYS A 278 20.47 -8.02 -4.67
CA LYS A 278 20.80 -7.37 -3.39
C LYS A 278 19.62 -7.32 -2.40
N THR A 279 19.96 -7.04 -1.14
CA THR A 279 19.00 -6.87 -0.04
C THR A 279 19.10 -5.46 0.53
N GLY A 280 17.96 -4.80 0.79
CA GLY A 280 17.90 -3.47 1.36
C GLY A 280 16.51 -2.83 1.34
N THR A 281 16.22 -1.96 2.31
CA THR A 281 15.06 -1.06 2.23
C THR A 281 15.18 -0.10 1.05
N SER A 282 16.40 0.18 0.59
CA SER A 282 16.67 0.89 -0.66
C SER A 282 16.00 0.27 -1.90
N PHE A 283 15.65 -1.02 -1.88
CA PHE A 283 14.99 -1.72 -2.99
C PHE A 283 13.50 -2.02 -2.71
N ALA A 284 13.06 -1.84 -1.46
CA ALA A 284 11.66 -1.93 -1.07
C ALA A 284 10.91 -0.61 -1.31
N ALA A 285 11.49 0.51 -0.87
CA ALA A 285 10.96 1.86 -1.07
C ALA A 285 10.60 2.17 -2.55
N PRO A 286 11.46 1.93 -3.55
CA PRO A 286 11.13 2.22 -4.94
C PRO A 286 9.97 1.38 -5.50
N GLN A 287 9.62 0.25 -4.89
CA GLN A 287 8.43 -0.51 -5.29
C GLN A 287 7.12 0.20 -4.92
N VAL A 288 7.09 0.86 -3.77
CA VAL A 288 5.98 1.75 -3.40
C VAL A 288 5.94 2.95 -4.35
N THR A 289 7.10 3.56 -4.65
CA THR A 289 7.19 4.67 -5.62
C THR A 289 6.62 4.30 -6.99
N GLY A 290 7.01 3.14 -7.54
CA GLY A 290 6.47 2.65 -8.80
C GLY A 290 4.97 2.36 -8.73
N THR A 291 4.48 1.79 -7.63
CA THR A 291 3.04 1.54 -7.43
C THR A 291 2.24 2.84 -7.41
N VAL A 292 2.76 3.90 -6.78
CA VAL A 292 2.15 5.25 -6.82
C VAL A 292 2.06 5.75 -8.27
N ALA A 293 3.08 5.52 -9.10
CA ALA A 293 3.04 5.90 -10.51
C ALA A 293 1.93 5.18 -11.28
N LEU A 294 1.74 3.88 -11.07
CA LEU A 294 0.64 3.11 -11.67
C LEU A 294 -0.74 3.65 -11.26
N LEU A 295 -0.93 3.97 -9.98
CA LEU A 295 -2.19 4.54 -9.48
C LEU A 295 -2.45 5.94 -10.03
N GLN A 296 -1.41 6.76 -10.18
CA GLN A 296 -1.54 8.11 -10.73
C GLN A 296 -1.83 8.09 -12.24
N GLU A 297 -1.27 7.14 -12.99
CA GLU A 297 -1.66 6.89 -14.39
C GLU A 297 -3.14 6.54 -14.48
N TYR A 298 -3.61 5.65 -13.60
CA TYR A 298 -5.03 5.32 -13.50
C TYR A 298 -5.89 6.54 -13.16
N ALA A 299 -5.47 7.38 -12.22
CA ALA A 299 -6.17 8.62 -11.88
C ALA A 299 -6.27 9.56 -13.10
N ASP A 300 -5.17 9.76 -13.80
CA ASP A 300 -5.10 10.61 -15.00
C ASP A 300 -6.04 10.11 -16.10
N PHE A 301 -6.11 8.80 -16.31
CA PHE A 301 -7.07 8.16 -17.20
C PHE A 301 -8.52 8.44 -16.80
N ARG A 302 -8.91 8.13 -15.54
CA ARG A 302 -10.29 8.31 -15.06
C ARG A 302 -10.74 9.77 -15.10
N ILE A 303 -9.82 10.70 -14.80
CA ILE A 303 -10.07 12.14 -14.88
C ILE A 303 -10.29 12.57 -16.35
N ALA A 304 -9.47 12.07 -17.28
CA ALA A 304 -9.56 12.41 -18.70
C ALA A 304 -10.86 11.92 -19.35
N GLU A 305 -11.40 10.78 -18.91
CA GLU A 305 -12.69 10.24 -19.40
C GLU A 305 -13.92 11.04 -18.93
N GLY A 306 -13.74 12.06 -18.07
CA GLY A 306 -14.85 12.88 -17.61
C GLY A 306 -15.77 12.13 -16.64
N ALA A 307 -15.22 11.26 -15.79
CA ALA A 307 -15.90 10.63 -14.66
C ALA A 307 -16.27 11.65 -13.54
N LEU A 308 -16.98 12.72 -13.93
CA LEU A 308 -17.19 13.98 -13.19
C LEU A 308 -18.03 13.87 -11.90
N ASN A 309 -18.48 12.66 -11.52
CA ASN A 309 -19.32 12.47 -10.33
C ASN A 309 -18.59 11.74 -9.16
N SER A 310 -17.53 10.97 -9.43
CA SER A 310 -16.71 10.29 -8.40
C SER A 310 -15.20 10.50 -8.57
N TRP A 311 -14.76 11.19 -9.62
CA TRP A 311 -13.36 11.58 -9.82
C TRP A 311 -13.31 13.09 -10.01
N LEU A 312 -13.45 13.84 -8.91
CA LEU A 312 -13.23 15.28 -8.93
C LEU A 312 -11.79 15.56 -9.39
N LEU A 313 -11.63 16.55 -10.29
CA LEU A 313 -10.44 16.81 -11.14
C LEU A 313 -9.07 16.80 -10.43
N THR A 314 -9.01 16.93 -9.10
CA THR A 314 -7.76 17.04 -8.33
C THR A 314 -7.64 16.07 -7.16
N ASP A 315 -8.72 15.43 -6.72
CA ASP A 315 -8.76 14.76 -5.40
C ASP A 315 -8.07 13.40 -5.44
N GLY A 316 -8.29 12.61 -6.50
CA GLY A 316 -7.58 11.33 -6.70
C GLY A 316 -6.07 11.49 -6.91
N ARG A 317 -5.59 12.70 -7.23
CA ARG A 317 -4.16 13.00 -7.38
C ARG A 317 -3.48 13.37 -6.06
N ARG A 318 -4.26 13.62 -5.00
CA ARG A 318 -3.74 14.09 -3.71
C ARG A 318 -2.93 13.02 -3.01
N HIS A 319 -1.76 13.40 -2.51
CA HIS A 319 -0.86 12.45 -1.86
C HIS A 319 -1.46 11.83 -0.60
N GLU A 320 -2.32 12.55 0.15
CA GLU A 320 -3.01 11.97 1.31
C GLU A 320 -4.00 10.86 0.87
N VAL A 321 -4.69 11.02 -0.26
CA VAL A 321 -5.57 9.97 -0.79
C VAL A 321 -4.77 8.74 -1.19
N ILE A 322 -3.67 8.93 -1.93
CA ILE A 322 -2.82 7.80 -2.35
C ILE A 322 -2.18 7.10 -1.15
N LYS A 323 -1.73 7.86 -0.14
CA LYS A 323 -1.22 7.30 1.12
C LYS A 323 -2.28 6.43 1.79
N ALA A 324 -3.51 6.93 1.95
CA ALA A 324 -4.61 6.16 2.53
C ALA A 324 -4.92 4.89 1.72
N VAL A 325 -4.96 4.97 0.39
CA VAL A 325 -5.25 3.84 -0.51
C VAL A 325 -4.19 2.75 -0.39
N ILE A 326 -2.90 3.10 -0.43
CA ILE A 326 -1.80 2.13 -0.35
C ILE A 326 -1.80 1.42 1.00
N LEU A 327 -1.94 2.18 2.10
CA LEU A 327 -1.90 1.63 3.45
C LEU A 327 -3.16 0.80 3.77
N ASN A 328 -4.35 1.22 3.32
CA ASN A 328 -5.60 0.47 3.57
C ASN A 328 -5.63 -0.86 2.81
N SER A 329 -5.10 -0.88 1.59
CA SER A 329 -5.14 -2.06 0.71
C SER A 329 -4.05 -3.10 0.98
N ALA A 330 -3.08 -2.78 1.83
CA ALA A 330 -1.98 -3.66 2.21
C ALA A 330 -2.50 -5.00 2.74
N ASP A 331 -1.88 -6.10 2.30
CA ASP A 331 -2.17 -7.44 2.81
C ASP A 331 -1.75 -7.53 4.27
N LYS A 332 -2.60 -8.16 5.09
CA LYS A 332 -2.36 -8.40 6.51
C LYS A 332 -2.51 -9.88 6.83
N ILE A 333 -3.69 -10.44 6.53
CA ILE A 333 -4.07 -11.82 6.81
C ILE A 333 -4.68 -12.41 5.54
N GLN A 334 -4.20 -13.57 5.10
CA GLN A 334 -4.72 -14.22 3.89
C GLN A 334 -6.20 -14.56 4.05
N ASP A 335 -7.00 -14.22 3.05
CA ASP A 335 -8.40 -14.63 2.98
C ASP A 335 -8.49 -16.11 2.61
N THR A 336 -9.40 -16.83 3.28
CA THR A 336 -9.61 -18.26 3.03
C THR A 336 -10.52 -18.52 1.82
N GLY A 337 -10.95 -17.46 1.12
CA GLY A 337 -11.89 -17.49 0.02
C GLY A 337 -13.33 -17.16 0.43
N ASN A 338 -13.57 -16.86 1.71
CA ASN A 338 -14.89 -16.51 2.23
C ASN A 338 -15.13 -14.98 2.27
N GLY A 339 -14.15 -14.17 1.90
CA GLY A 339 -14.25 -12.71 1.84
C GLY A 339 -14.17 -12.01 3.21
N LYS A 340 -14.05 -12.76 4.31
CA LYS A 340 -14.02 -12.19 5.66
C LYS A 340 -12.74 -11.40 5.96
N TYR A 341 -11.64 -11.73 5.30
CA TYR A 341 -10.38 -10.98 5.35
C TYR A 341 -10.17 -10.13 4.09
N LEU A 342 -11.27 -9.68 3.48
CA LEU A 342 -11.26 -8.68 2.41
C LEU A 342 -10.48 -9.12 1.16
N GLY A 343 -10.40 -10.43 0.91
CA GLY A 343 -9.72 -11.00 -0.26
C GLY A 343 -8.21 -10.76 -0.27
N MET A 344 -7.57 -10.60 0.88
CA MET A 344 -6.12 -10.43 1.00
C MET A 344 -5.38 -11.70 0.53
N ASP A 345 -4.27 -11.50 -0.18
CA ASP A 345 -3.55 -12.59 -0.87
C ASP A 345 -2.63 -13.37 0.08
N ARG A 346 -2.20 -12.76 1.19
CA ARG A 346 -1.19 -13.33 2.09
C ARG A 346 -1.36 -12.91 3.55
N THR A 347 -0.92 -13.81 4.43
CA THR A 347 -0.67 -13.51 5.84
C THR A 347 0.75 -13.00 5.98
N VAL A 348 0.87 -11.78 6.48
CA VAL A 348 2.15 -11.12 6.75
C VAL A 348 2.63 -11.49 8.14
N LEU A 349 3.91 -11.76 8.25
CA LEU A 349 4.57 -12.34 9.41
C LEU A 349 5.62 -11.36 9.94
N LYS A 350 5.66 -11.25 11.27
CA LYS A 350 6.72 -10.60 12.03
C LYS A 350 8.07 -11.28 11.82
N GLN A 351 9.13 -10.67 12.35
CA GLN A 351 10.49 -11.21 12.17
C GLN A 351 10.62 -12.64 12.70
N ASP A 352 9.89 -12.99 13.77
CA ASP A 352 9.85 -14.34 14.36
C ASP A 352 9.34 -15.43 13.39
N GLY A 353 8.69 -15.02 12.30
CA GLY A 353 8.14 -15.89 11.26
C GLY A 353 6.86 -16.62 11.68
N THR A 354 6.24 -16.23 12.78
CA THR A 354 5.01 -16.85 13.32
C THR A 354 3.94 -15.86 13.73
N SER A 355 4.30 -14.74 14.36
CA SER A 355 3.35 -13.70 14.73
C SER A 355 2.86 -12.94 13.51
N THR A 356 1.59 -12.54 13.55
CA THR A 356 0.88 -11.89 12.44
C THR A 356 0.40 -10.50 12.84
N TRP A 357 -0.32 -9.82 11.94
CA TRP A 357 -0.97 -8.55 12.25
C TRP A 357 -1.98 -8.68 13.42
N LEU A 358 -2.64 -9.84 13.58
CA LEU A 358 -3.57 -10.08 14.71
C LEU A 358 -2.87 -10.30 16.06
N ASP A 359 -1.54 -10.44 16.07
CA ASP A 359 -0.73 -10.51 17.28
C ASP A 359 -0.09 -9.15 17.63
N SER A 360 -0.35 -8.12 16.82
CA SER A 360 0.29 -6.80 16.95
C SER A 360 -0.28 -5.95 18.09
N SER A 361 0.51 -4.96 18.50
CA SER A 361 0.06 -3.90 19.41
C SER A 361 -1.04 -3.05 18.76
N ALA A 362 -0.96 -2.79 17.46
CA ALA A 362 -1.98 -2.04 16.72
C ALA A 362 -3.35 -2.72 16.70
N TYR A 363 -3.41 -4.06 16.65
CA TYR A 363 -4.69 -4.78 16.69
C TYR A 363 -5.38 -4.68 18.06
N SER A 364 -4.60 -4.58 19.14
CA SER A 364 -5.12 -4.68 20.51
C SER A 364 -5.19 -3.37 21.27
N ASN A 365 -4.56 -2.30 20.76
CA ASN A 365 -4.48 -0.99 21.41
C ASN A 365 -4.87 0.14 20.46
N GLN A 366 -5.99 0.80 20.76
CA GLN A 366 -6.57 1.88 19.96
C GLN A 366 -5.69 3.13 19.81
N ASN A 367 -4.67 3.28 20.66
CA ASN A 367 -3.72 4.41 20.60
C ASN A 367 -2.48 4.12 19.74
N ILE A 368 -2.38 2.92 19.15
CA ILE A 368 -1.24 2.52 18.31
C ILE A 368 -1.80 2.24 16.91
N VAL A 369 -1.36 3.04 15.95
CA VAL A 369 -1.86 2.99 14.56
C VAL A 369 -1.33 1.78 13.81
N PHE A 370 -0.02 1.52 13.96
CA PHE A 370 0.70 0.50 13.22
C PHE A 370 1.64 -0.28 14.15
N ASP A 371 1.97 -1.49 13.72
CA ASP A 371 2.99 -2.30 14.36
C ASP A 371 4.38 -1.86 13.92
N GLU A 372 5.36 -1.86 14.82
CA GLU A 372 6.75 -1.44 14.57
C GLU A 372 7.46 -2.24 13.47
N GLU A 373 7.06 -3.50 13.27
CA GLU A 373 7.58 -4.34 12.18
C GLU A 373 6.65 -4.31 10.97
N LEU A 374 5.36 -4.52 11.18
CA LEU A 374 4.45 -4.79 10.07
C LEU A 374 3.89 -3.54 9.39
N GLY A 375 3.93 -2.38 10.04
CA GLY A 375 3.22 -1.20 9.55
C GLY A 375 1.72 -1.50 9.36
N ALA A 376 1.20 -1.08 8.21
CA ALA A 376 -0.12 -1.45 7.71
C ALA A 376 -0.18 -2.86 7.09
N GLY A 377 0.95 -3.55 6.92
CA GLY A 377 1.07 -4.85 6.24
C GLY A 377 1.98 -4.79 5.02
N HIS A 378 1.73 -5.65 4.03
CA HIS A 378 2.56 -5.78 2.83
C HIS A 378 1.92 -5.15 1.60
N LEU A 379 2.70 -4.39 0.82
CA LEU A 379 2.29 -3.77 -0.43
C LEU A 379 1.67 -4.79 -1.39
N ASN A 380 0.55 -4.40 -2.00
CA ASN A 380 -0.12 -5.14 -3.06
C ASN A 380 -0.74 -4.15 -4.06
N ALA A 381 -0.10 -3.97 -5.22
CA ALA A 381 -0.48 -3.02 -6.25
C ALA A 381 -1.83 -3.36 -6.89
N LEU A 382 -2.16 -4.65 -7.07
CA LEU A 382 -3.48 -5.07 -7.54
C LEU A 382 -4.58 -4.65 -6.57
N ARG A 383 -4.39 -4.89 -5.28
CA ARG A 383 -5.35 -4.48 -4.25
C ARG A 383 -5.43 -2.97 -4.11
N ALA A 384 -4.31 -2.25 -4.22
CA ALA A 384 -4.30 -0.79 -4.22
C ALA A 384 -5.10 -0.22 -5.39
N LEU A 385 -4.98 -0.81 -6.59
CA LEU A 385 -5.79 -0.44 -7.74
C LEU A 385 -7.28 -0.74 -7.51
N ALA A 386 -7.60 -1.91 -6.93
CA ALA A 386 -8.97 -2.29 -6.60
C ALA A 386 -9.61 -1.34 -5.57
N GLN A 387 -8.86 -0.93 -4.54
CA GLN A 387 -9.24 0.08 -3.55
C GLN A 387 -9.52 1.45 -4.18
N PHE A 388 -8.72 1.81 -5.18
CA PHE A 388 -8.77 3.14 -5.79
C PHE A 388 -9.85 3.25 -6.87
N ALA A 389 -10.11 2.18 -7.62
CA ALA A 389 -10.98 2.14 -8.79
C ALA A 389 -12.43 2.64 -8.59
N PRO A 390 -13.11 2.39 -7.46
CA PRO A 390 -14.48 2.89 -7.22
C PRO A 390 -14.59 4.42 -7.29
N GLY A 391 -13.51 5.13 -6.95
CA GLY A 391 -13.47 6.59 -6.88
C GLY A 391 -13.92 7.16 -5.54
N GLN A 392 -14.12 8.46 -5.52
CA GLN A 392 -14.42 9.28 -4.36
C GLN A 392 -15.88 9.16 -3.92
N TYR A 393 -16.09 8.97 -2.62
CA TYR A 393 -17.41 9.01 -1.98
C TYR A 393 -17.37 9.86 -0.71
N ALA A 394 -17.80 11.12 -0.84
CA ALA A 394 -17.86 12.04 0.29
C ALA A 394 -18.74 11.54 1.44
N SER A 395 -18.40 11.94 2.66
CA SER A 395 -19.23 11.71 3.86
C SER A 395 -20.70 12.14 3.65
N SER A 396 -21.65 11.46 4.32
CA SER A 396 -23.06 11.86 4.39
C SER A 396 -23.74 11.28 5.60
N ASP A 397 -24.65 12.07 6.17
CA ASP A 397 -25.52 11.64 7.26
C ASP A 397 -26.67 10.73 6.79
N THR A 398 -26.94 10.67 5.48
CA THR A 398 -28.19 10.06 4.95
C THR A 398 -27.97 8.93 3.95
N ALA A 399 -26.83 8.91 3.26
CA ALA A 399 -26.57 8.00 2.16
C ALA A 399 -25.44 7.02 2.51
N ASP A 400 -25.71 5.74 2.28
CA ASP A 400 -24.72 4.69 2.42
C ASP A 400 -23.64 4.80 1.34
N ARG A 401 -22.45 4.33 1.70
CA ARG A 401 -21.25 4.30 0.89
C ARG A 401 -21.02 2.87 0.39
N PRO A 402 -20.38 2.70 -0.78
CA PRO A 402 -19.97 1.36 -1.19
C PRO A 402 -18.99 0.78 -0.18
N GLN A 403 -18.92 -0.56 -0.13
CA GLN A 403 -18.08 -1.29 0.82
C GLN A 403 -16.57 -1.03 0.62
N ILE A 404 -16.19 -0.56 -0.58
CA ILE A 404 -14.84 -0.19 -0.94
C ILE A 404 -14.86 1.15 -1.68
N ALA A 405 -14.14 2.14 -1.16
CA ALA A 405 -13.98 3.46 -1.76
C ALA A 405 -12.98 4.31 -0.97
N TRP A 406 -12.82 5.56 -1.37
CA TRP A 406 -12.01 6.55 -0.69
C TRP A 406 -12.69 7.92 -0.69
N ASP A 407 -12.20 8.86 0.13
CA ASP A 407 -12.61 10.25 0.10
C ASP A 407 -11.44 11.21 0.33
N LYS A 408 -11.54 12.41 -0.25
CA LYS A 408 -10.76 13.60 0.12
C LYS A 408 -11.67 14.52 0.93
N GLY A 409 -11.71 14.30 2.24
CA GLY A 409 -12.54 15.06 3.15
C GLY A 409 -11.82 16.22 3.83
N PHE A 410 -12.57 16.95 4.67
CA PHE A 410 -12.01 17.94 5.58
C PHE A 410 -12.83 18.07 6.87
N THR A 411 -12.18 18.43 7.97
CA THR A 411 -12.80 18.92 9.20
C THR A 411 -12.45 20.39 9.38
N ARG A 412 -13.35 21.17 9.98
CA ARG A 412 -13.23 22.62 10.15
C ARG A 412 -12.90 23.02 11.56
N ASP A 413 -13.36 22.30 12.56
CA ASP A 413 -13.22 22.73 13.95
C ASP A 413 -13.24 21.50 14.86
N ASP A 414 -12.82 21.72 16.11
CA ASP A 414 -12.94 20.75 17.20
C ASP A 414 -14.36 20.19 17.32
N GLY A 415 -14.48 18.88 17.42
CA GLY A 415 -15.74 18.17 17.55
C GLY A 415 -16.51 17.97 16.25
N GLN A 416 -15.96 18.39 15.09
CA GLN A 416 -16.60 18.07 13.82
C GLN A 416 -16.55 16.56 13.55
N ILE A 417 -17.68 16.03 13.06
CA ILE A 417 -17.87 14.64 12.64
C ILE A 417 -18.17 14.60 11.14
N ASN A 418 -17.43 13.77 10.40
CA ASN A 418 -17.80 13.36 9.05
C ASN A 418 -18.16 11.87 9.07
N ARG A 419 -19.37 11.52 8.61
CA ARG A 419 -19.94 10.16 8.70
C ARG A 419 -19.87 9.40 7.38
N TYR A 420 -19.46 8.13 7.46
CA TYR A 420 -19.40 7.21 6.34
C TYR A 420 -20.19 5.95 6.71
N ARG A 421 -21.44 5.92 6.25
CA ARG A 421 -22.37 4.81 6.49
C ARG A 421 -22.05 3.66 5.54
N MET A 422 -21.89 2.46 6.08
CA MET A 422 -21.53 1.25 5.31
C MET A 422 -22.74 0.33 5.11
N GLY A 423 -23.86 0.59 5.77
CA GLY A 423 -24.99 -0.34 5.80
C GLY A 423 -24.63 -1.64 6.53
N GLU A 424 -25.30 -2.73 6.18
CA GLU A 424 -25.15 -4.01 6.87
C GLU A 424 -23.82 -4.69 6.57
N ILE A 425 -23.09 -5.05 7.62
CA ILE A 425 -21.87 -5.86 7.58
C ILE A 425 -22.11 -7.13 8.41
N ALA A 426 -21.70 -8.30 7.90
CA ALA A 426 -21.87 -9.58 8.60
C ALA A 426 -20.86 -9.80 9.74
N GLU A 427 -21.28 -10.60 10.72
CA GLU A 427 -20.40 -11.14 11.76
C GLU A 427 -19.16 -11.85 11.18
N GLY A 428 -18.00 -11.51 11.75
CA GLY A 428 -16.70 -12.06 11.40
C GLY A 428 -16.08 -11.46 10.12
N VAL A 429 -16.79 -10.59 9.40
CA VAL A 429 -16.19 -9.80 8.32
C VAL A 429 -15.30 -8.72 8.94
N PHE A 430 -14.11 -8.50 8.38
CA PHE A 430 -13.26 -7.40 8.80
C PHE A 430 -13.69 -6.08 8.14
N ILE A 431 -13.40 -4.98 8.80
CA ILE A 431 -13.37 -3.65 8.18
C ILE A 431 -11.96 -3.10 8.30
N SER A 432 -11.42 -2.59 7.19
CA SER A 432 -10.20 -1.81 7.17
C SER A 432 -10.51 -0.37 6.81
N VAL A 433 -10.03 0.57 7.61
CA VAL A 433 -10.10 2.01 7.31
C VAL A 433 -8.73 2.61 7.60
N THR A 434 -8.19 3.36 6.64
CA THR A 434 -7.01 4.21 6.84
C THR A 434 -7.38 5.66 6.57
N LEU A 435 -7.16 6.52 7.55
CA LEU A 435 -7.26 7.96 7.47
C LEU A 435 -5.85 8.55 7.48
N THR A 436 -5.58 9.53 6.62
CA THR A 436 -4.29 10.22 6.56
C THR A 436 -4.49 11.72 6.37
N TRP A 437 -3.63 12.53 6.95
CA TRP A 437 -3.64 13.98 6.77
C TRP A 437 -2.23 14.54 6.89
N ASP A 438 -2.03 15.82 6.57
CA ASP A 438 -0.71 16.43 6.70
C ASP A 438 -0.56 17.15 8.02
N ARG A 439 0.61 16.96 8.65
CA ARG A 439 1.12 17.87 9.66
C ARG A 439 1.41 19.21 9.00
N VAL A 440 0.93 20.29 9.63
CA VAL A 440 1.24 21.65 9.20
C VAL A 440 2.65 22.03 9.67
N VAL A 441 3.46 22.48 8.73
CA VAL A 441 4.77 23.09 8.98
C VAL A 441 4.72 24.52 8.47
N ASN A 442 5.11 25.46 9.33
CA ASN A 442 5.23 26.87 9.05
C ASN A 442 6.66 27.19 8.61
N PHE A 443 6.78 28.08 7.63
CA PHE A 443 8.06 28.53 7.08
C PHE A 443 8.34 29.98 7.52
N PHE A 444 9.50 30.23 8.10
CA PHE A 444 9.92 31.53 8.65
C PHE A 444 11.31 31.93 8.17
N ASN A 445 11.58 33.24 8.23
CA ASN A 445 12.86 33.89 7.87
C ASN A 445 13.24 33.80 6.40
N ASP A 446 12.26 34.04 5.56
CA ASP A 446 12.34 34.23 4.12
C ASP A 446 12.66 35.71 3.83
N PHE A 447 13.96 36.04 3.78
CA PHE A 447 14.43 37.42 3.58
C PHE A 447 14.65 37.77 2.09
N ASP A 448 14.53 36.79 1.21
CA ASP A 448 14.78 36.82 -0.24
C ASP A 448 13.55 36.38 -1.05
N GLU A 449 13.45 35.12 -1.51
CA GLU A 449 12.37 34.67 -2.40
C GLU A 449 11.21 34.05 -1.62
N GLN A 450 10.09 34.77 -1.64
CA GLN A 450 8.90 34.35 -0.93
C GLN A 450 8.49 32.92 -1.26
N ASP A 451 8.29 32.11 -0.22
CA ASP A 451 7.83 30.74 -0.32
C ASP A 451 8.85 29.83 -1.06
N VAL A 452 10.14 30.05 -0.87
CA VAL A 452 11.20 29.18 -1.40
C VAL A 452 12.22 28.92 -0.31
N TYR A 453 12.58 27.65 -0.09
CA TYR A 453 13.75 27.31 0.73
C TYR A 453 15.01 27.54 -0.10
N ASP A 454 15.83 28.52 0.23
CA ASP A 454 16.97 28.94 -0.59
C ASP A 454 18.20 29.35 0.22
N ASN A 455 18.09 29.58 1.53
CA ASN A 455 19.18 30.14 2.34
C ASN A 455 19.33 29.44 3.70
N GLN A 456 20.38 29.81 4.45
CA GLN A 456 20.73 29.19 5.74
C GLN A 456 19.98 29.78 6.94
N PHE A 457 19.22 30.87 6.74
CA PHE A 457 18.42 31.55 7.74
C PHE A 457 16.96 31.07 7.72
N ASP A 458 16.55 30.47 6.61
CA ASP A 458 15.30 29.75 6.46
C ASP A 458 15.12 28.71 7.56
N SER A 459 13.94 28.73 8.16
CA SER A 459 13.63 27.89 9.31
C SER A 459 12.19 27.41 9.26
N PHE A 460 11.97 26.24 9.83
CA PHE A 460 10.65 25.65 9.95
C PHE A 460 10.26 25.55 11.41
N THR A 461 8.98 25.75 11.70
CA THR A 461 8.40 25.33 12.97
C THR A 461 7.07 24.64 12.71
N SER A 462 6.64 23.79 13.63
CA SER A 462 5.34 23.15 13.52
C SER A 462 4.59 23.30 14.84
N PRO A 463 3.28 23.64 14.82
CA PRO A 463 2.42 23.47 15.99
C PRO A 463 2.13 21.98 16.28
N GLY A 464 2.69 21.05 15.49
CA GLY A 464 2.40 19.62 15.44
C GLY A 464 1.17 19.30 14.58
N ALA A 465 0.79 18.02 14.48
CA ALA A 465 -0.36 17.58 13.69
C ALA A 465 -1.71 17.87 14.37
N THR A 466 -2.75 18.16 13.59
CA THR A 466 -4.15 18.13 14.08
C THR A 466 -4.47 16.71 14.55
N ASN A 467 -5.24 16.52 15.63
CA ASN A 467 -5.65 15.18 16.03
C ASN A 467 -6.97 14.81 15.35
N LEU A 468 -6.91 13.88 14.40
CA LEU A 468 -8.10 13.29 13.81
C LEU A 468 -8.17 11.83 14.27
N ASP A 469 -9.33 11.42 14.77
CA ASP A 469 -9.58 10.07 15.23
C ASP A 469 -10.54 9.34 14.27
N LEU A 470 -10.49 8.02 14.28
CA LEU A 470 -11.47 7.14 13.67
C LEU A 470 -12.31 6.42 14.73
N TYR A 471 -13.62 6.40 14.53
CA TYR A 471 -14.55 5.62 15.37
C TYR A 471 -15.41 4.72 14.49
N LEU A 472 -15.54 3.45 14.83
CA LEU A 472 -16.45 2.49 14.22
C LEU A 472 -17.66 2.29 15.14
N LEU A 473 -18.86 2.54 14.63
CA LEU A 473 -20.08 2.59 15.44
C LEU A 473 -21.24 1.87 14.75
N PRO A 474 -22.24 1.37 15.51
CA PRO A 474 -23.54 1.05 14.95
C PRO A 474 -24.15 2.28 14.27
N GLN A 475 -24.80 2.08 13.13
CA GLN A 475 -25.41 3.17 12.38
C GLN A 475 -26.51 3.87 13.19
N GLY A 476 -26.48 5.20 13.21
CA GLY A 476 -27.44 6.02 13.96
C GLY A 476 -27.00 6.31 15.41
N SER A 477 -25.78 5.92 15.77
CA SER A 477 -25.12 6.36 17.00
C SER A 477 -25.12 7.89 17.13
N THR A 478 -25.18 8.38 18.36
CA THR A 478 -25.27 9.84 18.63
C THR A 478 -24.10 10.37 19.44
N SER A 479 -23.29 9.48 20.04
CA SER A 479 -22.04 9.80 20.72
C SER A 479 -20.90 8.96 20.16
N LYS A 480 -19.67 9.50 20.20
CA LYS A 480 -18.45 8.71 19.94
C LYS A 480 -18.24 7.59 20.96
N ASP A 481 -18.83 7.74 22.15
CA ASP A 481 -18.81 6.71 23.20
C ASP A 481 -19.60 5.44 22.82
N ASP A 482 -20.42 5.51 21.77
CA ASP A 482 -21.16 4.35 21.23
C ASP A 482 -20.27 3.46 20.33
N ALA A 483 -19.00 3.85 20.12
CA ALA A 483 -18.08 3.13 19.25
C ALA A 483 -17.76 1.72 19.78
N ILE A 484 -17.76 0.74 18.87
CA ILE A 484 -17.32 -0.62 19.15
C ILE A 484 -15.81 -0.79 18.97
N TRP A 485 -15.19 0.10 18.20
CA TRP A 485 -13.74 0.21 18.04
C TRP A 485 -13.36 1.65 17.67
N ALA A 486 -12.13 2.04 17.97
CA ALA A 486 -11.58 3.32 17.57
C ALA A 486 -10.09 3.19 17.25
N SER A 487 -9.58 4.12 16.45
CA SER A 487 -8.16 4.45 16.33
C SER A 487 -8.05 5.93 16.72
N ASN A 488 -7.36 6.21 17.83
CA ASN A 488 -7.34 7.51 18.51
C ASN A 488 -5.94 7.90 18.98
N ALA A 489 -4.94 7.64 18.13
CA ALA A 489 -3.57 7.96 18.39
C ALA A 489 -3.33 9.48 18.31
N THR A 490 -2.88 10.08 19.41
CA THR A 490 -2.71 11.54 19.50
C THR A 490 -1.47 12.07 18.80
N ASP A 491 -0.52 11.18 18.53
CA ASP A 491 0.82 11.51 18.08
C ASP A 491 0.93 11.01 16.65
N GLY A 492 0.47 11.75 15.64
CA GLY A 492 0.51 11.22 14.27
C GLY A 492 -0.27 12.00 13.24
N THR A 493 -0.29 11.43 12.04
CA THR A 493 -1.01 11.94 10.85
C THR A 493 -1.73 10.82 10.09
N VAL A 494 -1.85 9.68 10.74
CA VAL A 494 -2.49 8.49 10.22
C VAL A 494 -3.33 7.91 11.35
N GLU A 495 -4.53 7.48 11.03
CA GLU A 495 -5.29 6.55 11.86
C GLU A 495 -5.59 5.31 11.02
N HIS A 496 -5.58 4.14 11.65
CA HIS A 496 -5.81 2.89 10.97
C HIS A 496 -6.57 1.92 11.85
N MET A 497 -7.58 1.27 11.28
CA MET A 497 -8.21 0.11 11.91
C MET A 497 -8.24 -1.06 10.94
N PHE A 498 -8.08 -2.25 11.49
CA PHE A 498 -8.43 -3.51 10.87
C PHE A 498 -9.10 -4.36 11.96
N PHE A 499 -10.43 -4.41 11.90
CA PHE A 499 -11.26 -4.85 13.03
C PHE A 499 -12.31 -5.87 12.57
N GLU A 500 -12.50 -6.94 13.34
CA GLU A 500 -13.50 -7.98 13.08
C GLU A 500 -14.88 -7.56 13.60
N ILE A 501 -15.89 -7.58 12.73
CA ILE A 501 -17.26 -7.21 13.11
C ILE A 501 -17.86 -8.27 14.05
N PRO A 502 -18.26 -7.91 15.29
CA PRO A 502 -18.65 -8.89 16.30
C PRO A 502 -20.08 -9.42 16.14
N SER A 503 -20.91 -8.77 15.34
CA SER A 503 -22.31 -9.16 15.10
C SER A 503 -22.80 -8.55 13.79
N THR A 504 -23.65 -9.26 13.05
CA THR A 504 -24.27 -8.68 11.85
C THR A 504 -25.12 -7.47 12.21
N GLY A 505 -24.96 -6.37 11.48
CA GLY A 505 -25.76 -5.15 11.68
C GLY A 505 -25.33 -4.00 10.80
N ASP A 506 -26.09 -2.90 10.86
CA ASP A 506 -25.76 -1.66 10.15
C ASP A 506 -24.65 -0.90 10.88
N TYR A 507 -23.56 -0.61 10.17
CA TYR A 507 -22.40 0.10 10.72
C TYR A 507 -22.07 1.38 9.95
N GLU A 508 -21.40 2.29 10.64
CA GLU A 508 -20.77 3.48 10.06
C GLU A 508 -19.43 3.74 10.74
N PHE A 509 -18.53 4.43 10.05
CA PHE A 509 -17.35 5.00 10.70
C PHE A 509 -17.35 6.52 10.62
N TRP A 510 -16.79 7.14 11.65
CA TRP A 510 -16.68 8.59 11.78
C TRP A 510 -15.22 8.99 11.70
N VAL A 511 -14.96 10.05 10.92
CA VAL A 511 -13.74 10.87 11.07
C VAL A 511 -14.09 12.01 12.01
N TYR A 512 -13.39 12.10 13.14
CA TYR A 512 -13.65 13.06 14.20
C TYR A 512 -12.42 13.93 14.44
N GLN A 513 -12.57 15.24 14.56
CA GLN A 513 -11.46 16.12 14.96
C GLN A 513 -11.48 16.35 16.48
N GLU A 514 -10.46 15.85 17.17
CA GLU A 514 -10.31 15.98 18.63
C GLU A 514 -9.37 17.14 18.98
N GLY A 515 -9.91 18.16 19.65
CA GLY A 515 -9.16 19.34 20.07
C GLY A 515 -8.87 20.32 18.93
N ALA A 516 -9.20 21.59 19.15
CA ALA A 516 -8.64 22.67 18.33
C ALA A 516 -7.18 22.86 18.73
N LYS A 517 -6.24 22.81 17.77
CA LYS A 517 -4.90 23.34 18.06
C LYS A 517 -5.01 24.85 18.25
N VAL A 518 -4.72 25.28 19.48
CA VAL A 518 -4.58 26.69 19.84
C VAL A 518 -3.42 27.24 19.03
N ILE A 519 -3.71 28.12 18.07
CA ILE A 519 -2.64 28.94 17.48
C ILE A 519 -2.15 29.90 18.57
N PRO A 520 -0.84 29.96 18.83
CA PRO A 520 -0.25 31.01 19.64
C PRO A 520 -0.65 32.42 19.15
N ASP A 521 -0.99 33.33 20.07
CA ASP A 521 -1.48 34.70 19.76
C ASP A 521 -0.52 35.56 18.90
N ASP A 522 0.73 35.12 18.71
CA ASP A 522 1.79 35.78 17.95
C ASP A 522 1.88 35.34 16.48
N VAL A 523 1.09 34.35 16.04
CA VAL A 523 0.99 34.00 14.62
C VAL A 523 0.02 34.97 13.93
N PRO A 524 0.41 35.62 12.81
CA PRO A 524 -0.49 36.50 12.07
C PRO A 524 -1.78 35.78 11.64
N VAL A 525 -2.93 36.44 11.74
CA VAL A 525 -4.25 35.89 11.34
C VAL A 525 -4.27 35.38 9.88
N SER A 526 -3.45 35.95 9.00
CA SER A 526 -3.27 35.48 7.62
C SER A 526 -2.57 34.12 7.50
N GLN A 527 -1.94 33.65 8.57
CA GLN A 527 -1.31 32.34 8.72
C GLN A 527 -2.13 31.41 9.65
N HIS A 528 -3.33 31.83 10.08
CA HIS A 528 -4.27 30.97 10.79
C HIS A 528 -4.89 29.93 9.85
N LEU A 529 -4.09 28.96 9.39
CA LEU A 529 -4.54 27.85 8.56
C LEU A 529 -5.26 26.75 9.38
N SER A 530 -5.46 26.94 10.70
CA SER A 530 -5.54 25.85 11.71
C SER A 530 -6.93 25.36 12.11
N TYR A 531 -7.90 25.48 11.24
CA TYR A 531 -9.25 24.98 11.52
C TYR A 531 -9.62 23.95 10.44
N ASN A 532 -9.37 24.27 9.18
CA ASN A 532 -9.66 23.35 8.07
C ASN A 532 -8.57 22.30 7.84
N GLN A 533 -8.66 21.15 8.49
CA GLN A 533 -7.77 20.01 8.24
C GLN A 533 -8.33 19.17 7.08
N GLN A 534 -7.60 19.14 5.96
CA GLN A 534 -7.87 18.19 4.87
C GLN A 534 -7.31 16.81 5.22
N TYR A 535 -7.97 15.77 4.74
CA TYR A 535 -7.52 14.39 4.90
C TYR A 535 -7.83 13.56 3.66
N GLY A 536 -7.14 12.44 3.49
CA GLY A 536 -7.54 11.32 2.65
C GLY A 536 -7.99 10.17 3.52
N VAL A 537 -9.09 9.50 3.16
CA VAL A 537 -9.53 8.27 3.84
C VAL A 537 -9.84 7.21 2.81
N ALA A 538 -9.44 5.97 3.07
CA ALA A 538 -9.79 4.81 2.26
C ALA A 538 -10.37 3.74 3.18
N TRP A 539 -11.38 3.03 2.69
CA TRP A 539 -12.00 1.94 3.44
C TRP A 539 -12.29 0.75 2.55
N TRP A 540 -12.30 -0.41 3.18
CA TRP A 540 -12.67 -1.67 2.58
C TRP A 540 -13.33 -2.54 3.65
N THR A 541 -14.56 -2.95 3.39
CA THR A 541 -15.21 -4.06 4.08
C THR A 541 -16.02 -4.88 3.08
N ALA A 542 -16.82 -5.83 3.54
CA ALA A 542 -17.75 -6.56 2.71
C ALA A 542 -19.14 -6.48 3.35
N SER A 543 -20.19 -6.39 2.53
CA SER A 543 -21.55 -6.53 3.05
C SER A 543 -21.74 -7.91 3.63
N ALA A 544 -22.82 -8.10 4.40
CA ALA A 544 -23.27 -9.45 4.69
C ALA A 544 -23.33 -10.27 3.39
N LEU A 545 -22.69 -11.45 3.40
CA LEU A 545 -22.66 -12.36 2.25
C LEU A 545 -24.11 -12.57 1.80
N THR A 546 -24.47 -11.95 0.68
CA THR A 546 -25.68 -12.31 -0.04
C THR A 546 -25.25 -13.45 -0.92
N LEU A 547 -25.52 -14.67 -0.47
CA LEU A 547 -25.29 -15.87 -1.25
C LEU A 547 -26.31 -15.87 -2.37
N THR A 548 -25.96 -15.24 -3.49
CA THR A 548 -26.86 -15.14 -4.66
C THR A 548 -27.19 -16.49 -5.26
N SER A 549 -26.37 -17.49 -4.93
CA SER A 549 -26.46 -18.87 -5.36
C SER A 549 -26.97 -19.82 -4.29
N ASP A 550 -27.44 -19.31 -3.14
CA ASP A 550 -28.24 -20.05 -2.15
C ASP A 550 -29.68 -20.11 -2.69
N PHE A 551 -29.88 -21.02 -3.64
CA PHE A 551 -31.11 -21.16 -4.40
C PHE A 551 -32.20 -21.89 -3.61
N ASP A 552 -31.84 -22.72 -2.64
CA ASP A 552 -32.81 -23.40 -1.78
C ASP A 552 -33.13 -22.63 -0.48
N GLY A 553 -32.37 -21.58 -0.19
CA GLY A 553 -32.61 -20.59 0.86
C GLY A 553 -32.27 -21.09 2.26
N ASP A 554 -31.40 -22.10 2.37
CA ASP A 554 -31.04 -22.71 3.65
C ASP A 554 -29.83 -22.04 4.34
N GLY A 555 -29.22 -21.06 3.67
CA GLY A 555 -28.15 -20.23 4.20
C GLY A 555 -26.76 -20.75 3.91
N ASP A 556 -26.58 -21.74 3.04
CA ASP A 556 -25.30 -22.10 2.44
C ASP A 556 -25.38 -22.23 0.91
N VAL A 557 -24.23 -22.40 0.25
CA VAL A 557 -24.16 -22.68 -1.19
C VAL A 557 -23.48 -24.01 -1.39
N ASP A 558 -24.25 -25.06 -1.63
CA ASP A 558 -23.77 -26.42 -1.69
C ASP A 558 -24.34 -27.22 -2.87
N ALA A 559 -24.34 -28.55 -2.76
CA ALA A 559 -24.83 -29.44 -3.81
C ALA A 559 -26.37 -29.41 -3.96
N MET A 560 -27.11 -28.96 -2.94
CA MET A 560 -28.56 -28.80 -2.95
C MET A 560 -28.96 -27.60 -3.81
N ASP A 561 -28.22 -26.49 -3.74
CA ASP A 561 -28.40 -25.36 -4.67
C ASP A 561 -28.11 -25.75 -6.10
N LEU A 562 -27.04 -26.53 -6.32
CA LEU A 562 -26.76 -27.04 -7.66
C LEU A 562 -27.92 -27.89 -8.19
N SER A 563 -28.55 -28.68 -7.32
CA SER A 563 -29.72 -29.49 -7.69
C SER A 563 -30.92 -28.61 -8.03
N GLN A 564 -31.13 -27.49 -7.32
CA GLN A 564 -32.16 -26.50 -7.61
C GLN A 564 -31.90 -25.82 -8.97
N TRP A 565 -30.68 -25.29 -9.18
CA TRP A 565 -30.27 -24.69 -10.46
C TRP A 565 -30.43 -25.63 -11.65
N GLN A 566 -30.07 -26.92 -11.49
CA GLN A 566 -30.28 -27.94 -12.53
C GLN A 566 -31.76 -28.15 -12.86
N GLY A 567 -32.63 -28.02 -11.85
CA GLY A 567 -34.07 -28.10 -11.99
C GLY A 567 -34.70 -26.88 -12.67
N ASP A 568 -34.05 -25.72 -12.55
CA ASP A 568 -34.55 -24.42 -13.04
C ASP A 568 -33.95 -24.01 -14.40
N TYR A 569 -32.81 -24.59 -14.79
CA TYR A 569 -32.05 -24.23 -15.99
C TYR A 569 -32.90 -24.18 -17.26
N GLY A 570 -33.04 -22.98 -17.83
CA GLY A 570 -33.82 -22.73 -19.04
C GLY A 570 -35.34 -22.84 -18.88
N LEU A 571 -35.86 -22.91 -17.65
CA LEU A 571 -37.30 -23.04 -17.36
C LEU A 571 -37.91 -21.79 -16.71
N ASN A 572 -37.26 -21.24 -15.69
CA ASN A 572 -37.71 -20.06 -14.93
C ASN A 572 -36.48 -19.21 -14.51
N GLY A 573 -36.67 -18.27 -13.58
CA GLY A 573 -35.61 -17.50 -12.94
C GLY A 573 -35.56 -17.75 -11.44
N ASP A 574 -35.94 -18.95 -11.00
CA ASP A 574 -35.99 -19.29 -9.56
C ASP A 574 -34.58 -19.52 -8.99
N SER A 575 -33.59 -19.77 -9.85
CA SER A 575 -32.14 -19.81 -9.54
C SER A 575 -31.38 -18.73 -10.33
N ASP A 576 -31.83 -17.47 -10.23
CA ASP A 576 -31.28 -16.29 -10.94
C ASP A 576 -30.30 -15.53 -10.03
N ALA A 577 -29.03 -15.94 -10.06
CA ALA A 577 -28.00 -15.33 -9.22
C ALA A 577 -27.52 -13.98 -9.75
N ASN A 578 -27.67 -13.72 -11.06
CA ASN A 578 -27.22 -12.47 -11.68
C ASN A 578 -28.30 -11.38 -11.80
N GLY A 579 -29.56 -11.72 -11.49
CA GLY A 579 -30.72 -10.82 -11.50
C GLY A 579 -31.28 -10.50 -12.89
N ASP A 580 -31.02 -11.32 -13.90
CA ASP A 580 -31.47 -11.11 -15.29
C ASP A 580 -32.86 -11.70 -15.60
N GLY A 581 -33.45 -12.36 -14.60
CA GLY A 581 -34.76 -13.01 -14.65
C GLY A 581 -34.74 -14.42 -15.24
N LEU A 582 -33.57 -15.02 -15.48
CA LEU A 582 -33.41 -16.34 -16.08
C LEU A 582 -32.39 -17.20 -15.31
N THR A 583 -32.62 -18.50 -15.22
CA THR A 583 -31.61 -19.45 -14.76
C THR A 583 -30.78 -19.98 -15.93
N THR A 584 -29.52 -19.55 -16.03
CA THR A 584 -28.60 -19.81 -17.14
C THR A 584 -27.22 -20.26 -16.65
N GLY A 585 -26.27 -20.41 -17.60
CA GLY A 585 -24.88 -20.74 -17.28
C GLY A 585 -24.15 -19.60 -16.57
N ALA A 586 -24.65 -18.36 -16.62
CA ALA A 586 -24.08 -17.25 -15.86
C ALA A 586 -24.32 -17.45 -14.35
N ASP A 587 -25.49 -17.96 -13.98
CA ASP A 587 -25.87 -18.27 -12.60
C ASP A 587 -25.10 -19.47 -12.07
N PHE A 588 -24.82 -20.47 -12.92
CA PHE A 588 -23.92 -21.56 -12.57
C PHE A 588 -22.50 -21.07 -12.26
N LEU A 589 -22.01 -20.06 -12.99
CA LEU A 589 -20.71 -19.44 -12.69
C LEU A 589 -20.74 -18.66 -11.36
N ALA A 590 -21.89 -18.08 -10.98
CA ALA A 590 -22.06 -17.51 -9.65
C ALA A 590 -21.99 -18.61 -8.59
N TRP A 591 -22.75 -19.71 -8.76
CA TRP A 591 -22.71 -20.86 -7.86
C TRP A 591 -21.30 -21.45 -7.72
N GLN A 592 -20.56 -21.60 -8.82
CA GLN A 592 -19.18 -22.11 -8.77
C GLN A 592 -18.23 -21.21 -7.97
N ARG A 593 -18.50 -19.90 -7.91
CA ARG A 593 -17.72 -18.95 -7.12
C ARG A 593 -18.12 -18.95 -5.65
N GLU A 594 -19.40 -19.21 -5.37
CA GLU A 594 -19.96 -19.21 -4.02
C GLU A 594 -19.98 -20.60 -3.35
N PHE A 595 -19.69 -21.68 -4.09
CA PHE A 595 -19.74 -23.05 -3.57
C PHE A 595 -18.87 -23.24 -2.33
N GLY A 596 -19.51 -23.65 -1.23
CA GLY A 596 -18.91 -23.85 0.10
C GLY A 596 -19.01 -22.63 1.03
N MET A 597 -19.62 -21.52 0.61
CA MET A 597 -19.91 -20.38 1.47
C MET A 597 -21.17 -20.63 2.32
N SER A 598 -21.26 -20.06 3.52
CA SER A 598 -22.44 -20.13 4.39
C SER A 598 -22.60 -18.85 5.21
N ASN A 599 -23.85 -18.41 5.37
CA ASN A 599 -24.27 -17.29 6.21
C ASN A 599 -24.46 -17.66 7.68
N THR A 600 -24.37 -18.95 8.01
CA THR A 600 -24.51 -19.40 9.39
C THR A 600 -23.16 -19.31 10.12
N SER A 601 -23.13 -18.52 11.20
CA SER A 601 -22.05 -18.60 12.18
C SER A 601 -21.96 -20.04 12.67
N SER A 602 -20.87 -20.73 12.33
CA SER A 602 -20.65 -22.09 12.82
C SER A 602 -20.60 -22.02 14.34
N THR A 603 -21.69 -22.38 15.01
CA THR A 603 -21.58 -22.83 16.40
C THR A 603 -20.60 -23.99 16.35
N ALA A 604 -19.45 -23.85 17.01
CA ALA A 604 -18.54 -24.96 17.19
C ALA A 604 -19.32 -26.05 17.92
N LEU A 605 -19.89 -26.99 17.16
CA LEU A 605 -20.36 -28.24 17.72
C LEU A 605 -19.11 -28.90 18.25
N GLY A 606 -18.94 -28.81 19.57
CA GLY A 606 -17.85 -29.46 20.28
C GLY A 606 -17.74 -30.87 19.75
N VAL A 607 -16.61 -31.16 19.11
CA VAL A 607 -16.26 -32.51 18.70
C VAL A 607 -16.50 -33.38 19.93
N PRO A 608 -17.39 -34.39 19.88
CA PRO A 608 -17.57 -35.28 21.01
C PRO A 608 -16.21 -35.93 21.27
N GLU A 609 -15.55 -35.54 22.35
CA GLU A 609 -14.37 -36.24 22.81
C GLU A 609 -14.77 -37.72 22.93
N PRO A 610 -13.98 -38.66 22.38
CA PRO A 610 -14.23 -40.08 22.60
C PRO A 610 -14.35 -40.27 24.11
N PRO A 611 -15.40 -40.95 24.62
CA PRO A 611 -15.57 -41.12 26.06
C PRO A 611 -14.26 -41.69 26.62
N GLY A 612 -13.57 -40.95 27.51
CA GLY A 612 -12.22 -41.30 28.00
C GLY A 612 -12.10 -42.71 28.61
N HIS A 613 -13.25 -43.36 28.82
CA HIS A 613 -13.40 -44.77 29.16
C HIS A 613 -12.84 -45.72 28.08
N VAL A 614 -12.90 -45.38 26.78
CA VAL A 614 -12.42 -46.24 25.68
C VAL A 614 -10.89 -46.30 25.64
N LEU A 615 -10.21 -45.17 25.86
CA LEU A 615 -8.75 -45.14 26.00
C LEU A 615 -8.26 -45.82 27.29
N SER A 616 -9.06 -45.76 28.36
CA SER A 616 -8.78 -46.46 29.62
C SER A 616 -8.87 -47.99 29.48
N VAL A 617 -9.82 -48.50 28.69
CA VAL A 617 -9.97 -49.94 28.43
C VAL A 617 -8.86 -50.46 27.50
N ILE A 618 -8.45 -49.69 26.49
CA ILE A 618 -7.34 -50.09 25.60
C ILE A 618 -6.01 -50.09 26.36
N ALA A 619 -5.77 -49.13 27.26
CA ALA A 619 -4.58 -49.12 28.11
C ALA A 619 -4.53 -50.29 29.10
N LEU A 620 -5.67 -50.71 29.67
CA LEU A 620 -5.76 -51.87 30.57
C LEU A 620 -5.58 -53.21 29.83
N VAL A 621 -6.05 -53.31 28.58
CA VAL A 621 -5.82 -54.50 27.73
C VAL A 621 -4.36 -54.57 27.25
N ALA A 622 -3.75 -53.43 26.91
CA ALA A 622 -2.33 -53.39 26.56
C ALA A 622 -1.41 -53.74 27.76
N ALA A 623 -1.75 -53.28 28.97
CA ALA A 623 -0.99 -53.60 30.19
C ALA A 623 -1.09 -55.09 30.59
N SER A 624 -2.23 -55.73 30.34
CA SER A 624 -2.43 -57.16 30.64
C SER A 624 -1.73 -58.09 29.62
N VAL A 625 -1.55 -57.67 28.37
CA VAL A 625 -0.76 -58.44 27.38
C VAL A 625 0.75 -58.37 27.65
N VAL A 626 1.25 -57.29 28.25
CA VAL A 626 2.67 -57.18 28.66
C VAL A 626 2.97 -58.00 29.92
N ALA A 627 2.01 -58.14 30.85
CA ALA A 627 2.19 -58.92 32.08
C ALA A 627 2.23 -60.45 31.85
N VAL A 628 1.60 -60.97 30.79
CA VAL A 628 1.59 -62.42 30.46
C VAL A 628 2.89 -62.88 29.75
N ARG A 629 3.76 -61.95 29.33
CA ARG A 629 5.04 -62.28 28.66
C ARG A 629 6.27 -62.34 29.58
N ARG A 630 6.07 -62.32 30.91
CA ARG A 630 7.13 -62.59 31.90
C ARG A 630 6.67 -63.64 32.92
N ILE A 631 6.56 -64.89 32.48
CA ILE A 631 6.77 -66.10 33.29
C ILE A 631 7.59 -67.07 32.45
#